data_AF-A0A7V2L9A8-F1
#
_entry.id   AF-A0A7V2L9A8-F1
#
_cell.length_a   1.000
_cell.length_b   1.000
_cell.length_c   1.000
_cell.angle_alpha   90.00
_cell.angle_beta   90.00
_cell.angle_gamma   90.00
#
_symmetry.space_group_name_H-M   'P 1'
#
loop_
_entity.id
_entity.type
_entity.pdbx_description
1 polymer ?
#
loop_
_entity_poly.entity_id
_entity_poly.type
_entity_poly.pdbx_seq_one_letter_code
_entity_poly.pdbx_strand_id
1 'polypeptide(L)'
;MAKESINSPAVKKVHRKPYQAGDRVDIYCDHNQDGVRVRDWLSGVVVQADRKMVAVQFLEDVYLTNGWMVPDRVLWCLQNSDTIRPTARRRSRPKRK
;
A
#
# COMPACT_ATOMS: atom_id res chain seq x y z
N MET A 1 47.80 -24.96 -18.60
CA MET A 1 46.51 -24.59 -19.20
C MET A 1 45.66 -23.99 -18.09
N ALA A 2 45.60 -22.66 -18.02
CA ALA A 2 44.92 -21.92 -16.97
C ALA A 2 43.41 -21.95 -17.18
N LYS A 3 42.66 -22.19 -16.11
CA LYS A 3 41.19 -22.15 -16.07
C LYS A 3 40.78 -20.71 -15.81
N GLU A 4 40.19 -20.03 -16.79
CA GLU A 4 39.51 -18.75 -16.57
C GLU A 4 38.02 -19.02 -16.30
N SER A 5 37.66 -18.99 -15.02
CA SER A 5 36.27 -18.96 -14.58
C SER A 5 35.73 -17.55 -14.77
N ILE A 6 34.79 -17.39 -15.71
CA ILE A 6 34.11 -16.11 -15.96
C ILE A 6 33.20 -15.82 -14.76
N ASN A 7 33.66 -14.96 -13.84
CA ASN A 7 32.83 -14.40 -12.78
C ASN A 7 31.72 -13.55 -13.43
N SER A 8 30.48 -14.06 -13.39
CA SER A 8 29.30 -13.28 -13.81
C SER A 8 29.10 -12.10 -12.85
N PRO A 9 28.83 -10.88 -13.36
CA PRO A 9 28.70 -9.70 -12.53
C PRO A 9 27.48 -9.85 -11.61
N ALA A 10 27.70 -9.50 -10.34
CA ALA A 10 26.73 -9.57 -9.25
C ALA A 10 25.34 -9.07 -9.69
N VAL A 11 24.34 -9.95 -9.51
CA VAL A 11 22.92 -9.61 -9.65
C VAL A 11 22.66 -8.41 -8.73
N LYS A 12 22.43 -7.22 -9.32
CA LYS A 12 22.07 -6.01 -8.59
C LYS A 12 20.89 -6.34 -7.68
N LYS A 13 21.04 -6.11 -6.37
CA LYS A 13 19.99 -6.31 -5.36
C LYS A 13 18.66 -5.76 -5.90
N VAL A 14 17.71 -6.64 -6.16
CA VAL A 14 16.35 -6.23 -6.50
C VAL A 14 15.84 -5.43 -5.31
N HIS A 15 15.58 -4.13 -5.50
CA HIS A 15 14.91 -3.32 -4.49
C HIS A 15 13.58 -3.99 -4.18
N ARG A 16 13.48 -4.56 -2.97
CA ARG A 16 12.30 -5.28 -2.52
C ARG A 16 11.15 -4.27 -2.50
N LYS A 17 10.09 -4.52 -3.27
CA LYS A 17 8.87 -3.71 -3.20
C LYS A 17 8.32 -3.86 -1.78
N PRO A 18 8.16 -2.79 -0.98
CA PRO A 18 7.62 -2.87 0.37
C PRO A 18 6.17 -3.37 0.41
N TYR A 19 5.43 -3.23 -0.70
CA TYR A 19 4.04 -3.65 -0.81
C TYR A 19 3.78 -4.48 -2.07
N GLN A 20 2.80 -5.37 -2.00
CA GLN A 20 2.29 -6.20 -3.09
C GLN A 20 0.76 -6.24 -3.10
N ALA A 21 0.16 -6.60 -4.23
CA ALA A 21 -1.29 -6.77 -4.32
C ALA A 21 -1.80 -7.78 -3.28
N GLY A 22 -2.89 -7.43 -2.61
CA GLY A 22 -3.49 -8.19 -1.51
C GLY A 22 -3.00 -7.78 -0.11
N ASP A 23 -1.92 -7.01 0.00
CA ASP A 23 -1.47 -6.49 1.30
C ASP A 23 -2.51 -5.57 1.92
N ARG A 24 -2.63 -5.61 3.25
CA ARG A 24 -3.42 -4.64 4.01
C ARG A 24 -2.52 -3.56 4.57
N VAL A 25 -2.91 -2.32 4.31
CA VAL A 25 -2.18 -1.13 4.70
C VAL A 25 -3.14 -0.12 5.31
N ASP A 26 -2.62 0.75 6.16
CA ASP A 26 -3.33 1.93 6.62
C ASP A 26 -2.77 3.16 5.88
N ILE A 27 -3.65 4.02 5.38
CA ILE A 27 -3.31 5.28 4.70
C ILE A 27 -3.84 6.46 5.50
N TYR A 28 -3.00 7.47 5.70
CA TYR A 28 -3.41 8.73 6.33
C TYR A 28 -4.07 9.64 5.29
N CYS A 29 -5.40 9.69 5.25
CA CYS A 29 -6.17 10.42 4.24
C CYS A 29 -7.50 10.97 4.77
N ASP A 30 -8.08 11.89 4.00
CA ASP A 30 -9.43 12.39 4.24
C ASP A 30 -10.45 11.32 3.82
N HIS A 31 -11.34 10.93 4.72
CA HIS A 31 -12.34 9.90 4.49
C HIS A 31 -13.61 10.12 5.31
N ASN A 32 -14.67 9.43 4.94
CA ASN A 32 -15.92 9.42 5.68
C ASN A 32 -15.82 8.46 6.86
N GLN A 33 -16.09 8.96 8.06
CA GLN A 33 -16.27 8.15 9.25
C GLN A 33 -17.60 8.56 9.90
N ASP A 34 -18.54 7.63 9.98
CA ASP A 34 -19.87 7.85 10.58
C ASP A 34 -20.62 9.07 10.01
N GLY A 35 -20.47 9.33 8.70
CA GLY A 35 -21.12 10.43 8.01
C GLY A 35 -20.39 11.78 8.13
N VAL A 36 -19.23 11.81 8.78
CA VAL A 36 -18.40 13.01 8.93
C VAL A 36 -17.08 12.82 8.19
N ARG A 37 -16.66 13.84 7.43
CA ARG A 37 -15.33 13.85 6.81
C ARG A 37 -14.26 14.10 7.87
N VAL A 38 -13.36 13.15 8.04
CA VAL A 38 -12.21 13.22 8.98
C VAL A 38 -10.90 12.98 8.24
N ARG A 39 -9.79 13.38 8.84
CA ARG A 39 -8.43 13.08 8.36
C ARG A 39 -7.71 12.22 9.37
N ASP A 40 -7.63 10.92 9.09
CA ASP A 40 -6.98 9.94 9.97
C ASP A 40 -6.52 8.72 9.15
N TRP A 41 -6.02 7.68 9.83
CA TRP A 41 -5.62 6.41 9.26
C TRP A 41 -6.82 5.56 8.87
N LEU A 42 -6.96 5.30 7.57
CA LEU A 42 -7.96 4.39 7.03
C LEU A 42 -7.30 3.11 6.49
N SER A 43 -7.83 1.95 6.89
CA SER A 43 -7.35 0.66 6.38
C SER A 43 -7.89 0.38 4.98
N GLY A 44 -7.01 -0.08 4.08
CA GLY A 44 -7.35 -0.50 2.73
C GLY A 44 -6.59 -1.74 2.28
N VAL A 45 -6.82 -2.14 1.03
CA VAL A 45 -6.14 -3.27 0.38
C VAL A 45 -5.36 -2.77 -0.82
N VAL A 46 -4.09 -3.16 -0.92
CA VAL A 46 -3.26 -2.87 -2.09
C VAL A 46 -3.82 -3.64 -3.29
N VAL A 47 -4.23 -2.91 -4.33
CA VAL A 47 -4.71 -3.49 -5.59
C VAL A 47 -3.63 -3.49 -6.67
N GLN A 48 -2.71 -2.53 -6.60
CA GLN A 48 -1.58 -2.44 -7.53
C GLN A 48 -0.36 -1.83 -6.84
N ALA A 49 0.83 -2.36 -7.13
CA ALA A 49 2.09 -1.82 -6.64
C ALA A 49 3.18 -1.91 -7.72
N ASP A 50 3.78 -0.77 -8.05
CA ASP A 50 4.95 -0.71 -8.94
C ASP A 50 6.25 -0.57 -8.14
N ARG A 51 7.26 0.19 -8.60
CA ARG A 51 8.51 0.43 -7.85
C ARG A 51 8.48 1.74 -7.03
N LYS A 52 7.55 2.64 -7.31
CA LYS A 52 7.43 3.98 -6.75
C LYS A 52 6.09 4.18 -6.05
N MET A 53 5.01 3.74 -6.69
CA MET A 53 3.65 4.02 -6.29
C MET A 53 2.91 2.74 -5.89
N VAL A 54 1.88 2.92 -5.08
CA VAL A 54 0.94 1.89 -4.67
C VAL A 54 -0.48 2.45 -4.74
N ALA A 55 -1.39 1.66 -5.29
CA ALA A 55 -2.81 1.94 -5.35
C ALA A 55 -3.52 1.12 -4.27
N VAL A 56 -4.29 1.79 -3.43
CA VAL A 56 -4.99 1.20 -2.28
C VAL A 56 -6.49 1.43 -2.45
N GLN A 57 -7.25 0.35 -2.44
CA GLN A 57 -8.71 0.35 -2.46
C GLN A 57 -9.27 0.42 -1.03
N PHE A 58 -10.27 1.28 -0.84
CA PHE A 58 -10.99 1.44 0.42
C PHE A 58 -12.45 0.99 0.31
N LEU A 59 -13.04 0.69 1.48
CA LEU A 59 -14.47 0.46 1.63
C LEU A 59 -15.23 1.77 1.86
N GLU A 60 -14.66 2.67 2.66
CA GLU A 60 -15.23 3.98 2.95
C GLU A 60 -14.96 4.99 1.84
N ASP A 61 -15.79 6.02 1.76
CA ASP A 61 -15.56 7.14 0.84
C ASP A 61 -14.30 7.90 1.23
N VAL A 62 -13.42 8.15 0.26
CA VAL A 62 -12.17 8.89 0.44
C VAL A 62 -12.17 10.14 -0.42
N TYR A 63 -11.42 11.15 0.02
CA TYR A 63 -11.41 12.47 -0.59
C TYR A 63 -9.98 12.91 -0.91
N LEU A 64 -9.82 13.63 -2.01
CA LEU A 64 -8.60 14.37 -2.31
C LEU A 64 -8.49 15.61 -1.41
N THR A 65 -7.29 16.18 -1.32
CA THR A 65 -7.00 17.36 -0.47
C THR A 65 -7.80 18.60 -0.84
N ASN A 66 -8.28 18.70 -2.08
CA ASN A 66 -9.16 19.76 -2.55
C ASN A 66 -10.65 19.48 -2.24
N GLY A 67 -10.95 18.44 -1.47
CA GLY A 67 -12.30 18.07 -1.03
C GLY A 67 -13.10 17.21 -2.00
N TRP A 68 -12.53 16.85 -3.15
CA TRP A 68 -13.22 16.02 -4.14
C TRP A 68 -13.28 14.56 -3.69
N MET A 69 -14.47 13.97 -3.69
CA MET A 69 -14.65 12.55 -3.43
C MET A 69 -14.08 11.73 -4.58
N VAL A 70 -13.38 10.64 -4.25
CA VAL A 70 -12.80 9.71 -5.23
C VAL A 70 -13.81 8.60 -5.53
N PRO A 71 -14.39 8.53 -6.74
CA PRO A 71 -15.53 7.65 -7.03
C PRO A 71 -15.18 6.16 -7.02
N ASP A 72 -13.94 5.78 -7.34
CA ASP A 72 -13.47 4.40 -7.28
C ASP A 72 -12.96 4.01 -5.89
N ARG A 73 -12.87 4.97 -4.96
CA ARG A 73 -12.27 4.81 -3.63
C ARG A 73 -10.86 4.21 -3.68
N VAL A 74 -10.07 4.57 -4.71
CA VAL A 74 -8.67 4.18 -4.85
C VAL A 74 -7.77 5.39 -4.68
N LEU A 75 -6.86 5.35 -3.70
CA LEU A 75 -5.80 6.34 -3.58
C LEU A 75 -4.47 5.78 -4.06
N TRP A 76 -3.76 6.61 -4.82
CA TRP A 76 -2.39 6.38 -5.22
C TRP A 76 -1.45 7.15 -4.29
N CYS A 77 -0.47 6.47 -3.71
CA CYS A 77 0.57 7.13 -2.90
C CYS A 77 1.95 6.55 -3.17
N LEU A 78 2.99 7.30 -2.80
CA LEU A 78 4.36 6.82 -2.87
C LEU A 78 4.60 5.73 -1.82
N GLN A 79 5.31 4.67 -2.21
CA GLN A 79 5.58 3.50 -1.35
C GLN A 79 6.47 3.82 -0.14
N ASN A 80 7.20 4.93 -0.17
CA ASN A 80 8.08 5.41 0.89
C ASN A 80 7.54 6.67 1.58
N SER A 81 6.27 7.00 1.39
CA SER A 81 5.63 8.11 2.08
C SER A 81 5.34 7.74 3.54
N ASP A 82 5.43 8.71 4.45
CA ASP A 82 4.99 8.55 5.84
C ASP A 82 3.46 8.41 5.97
N THR A 83 2.72 8.61 4.87
CA THR A 83 1.26 8.48 4.81
C THR A 83 0.79 7.05 4.56
N ILE A 84 1.69 6.06 4.42
CA ILE A 84 1.36 4.64 4.27
C ILE A 84 2.14 3.79 5.25
N ARG A 85 1.45 2.82 5.89
CA ARG A 85 2.08 1.82 6.75
C ARG A 85 1.42 0.45 6.62
N PRO A 86 2.12 -0.65 6.92
CA PRO A 86 1.48 -1.95 7.13
C PRO A 86 0.39 -1.85 8.19
N THR A 87 -0.77 -2.48 7.96
CA THR A 87 -1.86 -2.40 8.94
C THR A 87 -1.46 -3.05 10.27
N ALA A 88 -1.71 -2.36 11.38
CA ALA A 88 -1.48 -2.93 12.72
C ALA A 88 -2.50 -4.05 13.04
N ARG A 89 -3.67 -4.03 12.38
CA ARG A 89 -4.77 -4.97 12.64
C ARG A 89 -4.64 -6.22 11.77
N ARG A 90 -3.90 -7.22 12.25
CA ARG A 90 -4.22 -8.61 11.89
C ARG A 90 -5.62 -8.90 12.46
N ARG A 91 -6.67 -8.82 11.64
CA ARG A 91 -7.95 -9.45 12.01
C ARG A 91 -7.62 -10.93 12.30
N SER A 92 -7.61 -11.34 13.56
CA SER A 92 -7.65 -12.75 13.90
C SER A 92 -8.93 -13.25 13.26
N ARG A 93 -8.80 -14.16 12.29
CA ARG A 93 -9.96 -14.83 11.73
C ARG A 93 -10.63 -15.53 12.92
N PRO A 94 -11.89 -15.24 13.28
CA PRO A 94 -12.56 -16.03 14.30
C PRO A 94 -12.51 -17.47 13.80
N LYS A 95 -11.86 -18.35 14.57
CA LYS A 95 -11.85 -19.78 14.28
C LYS A 95 -13.31 -20.20 14.34
N ARG A 96 -13.93 -20.45 13.18
CA ARG A 96 -15.27 -21.05 13.13
C ARG A 96 -15.20 -22.33 13.96
N LYS A 97 -15.97 -22.38 15.04
CA LYS A 97 -16.24 -23.62 15.77
C LYS A 97 -17.16 -24.49 14.92
#